data_AF-A0A967SXU5-F1
#
_entry.id   AF-A0A967SXU5-F1
#
_cell.length_a   1.000
_cell.length_b   1.000
_cell.length_c   1.000
_cell.angle_alpha   90.00
_cell.angle_beta   90.00
_cell.angle_gamma   90.00
#
_symmetry.space_group_name_H-M   'P 1'
#
loop_
_entity.id
_entity.type
_entity.pdbx_description
1 polymer ?
#
loop_
_entity_poly.entity_id
_entity_poly.type
_entity_poly.pdbx_seq_one_letter_code
_entity_poly.pdbx_strand_id
1 'polypeptide(L)' 'KGGISLEEIERLVMLSALEEASGNLSQAARLLKINRGKLRYRLEKLGIKQDDIYALKSHSIMDE' A
#
# COMPACT_ATOMS: atom_id res chain seq x y z
N LYS A 1 -10.24 24.77 -6.04
CA LYS A 1 -9.99 23.69 -5.04
C LYS A 1 -9.66 22.43 -5.82
N GLY A 2 -8.43 21.94 -5.75
CA GLY A 2 -8.03 20.70 -6.41
C GLY A 2 -8.56 19.51 -5.61
N GLY A 3 -9.24 18.57 -6.27
CA GLY A 3 -9.65 17.32 -5.66
C GLY A 3 -8.53 16.29 -5.76
N ILE A 4 -8.53 15.32 -4.84
CA ILE A 4 -7.71 14.11 -4.98
C ILE A 4 -8.42 13.13 -5.91
N SER A 5 -7.67 12.46 -6.79
CA SER A 5 -8.26 11.43 -7.66
C SER A 5 -8.58 10.18 -6.84
N LEU A 6 -9.56 9.39 -7.29
CA LEU A 6 -9.87 8.11 -6.65
C LEU A 6 -8.68 7.14 -6.72
N GLU A 7 -7.89 7.22 -7.79
CA GLU A 7 -6.68 6.42 -7.97
C GLU A 7 -5.60 6.76 -6.94
N GLU A 8 -5.43 8.05 -6.62
CA GLU A 8 -4.48 8.50 -5.60
C GLU A 8 -4.93 8.05 -4.19
N ILE A 9 -6.23 8.18 -3.88
CA ILE A 9 -6.78 7.61 -2.63
C ILE A 9 -6.52 6.11 -2.57
N GLU A 10 -6.76 5.37 -3.67
CA GLU A 10 -6.54 3.94 -3.70
C GLU A 10 -5.06 3.60 -3.47
N ARG A 11 -4.13 4.31 -4.10
CA ARG A 11 -2.68 4.17 -3.86
C ARG A 11 -2.33 4.36 -2.38
N LEU A 12 -2.79 5.45 -1.77
CA LEU A 12 -2.50 5.74 -0.35
C LEU A 12 -3.03 4.65 0.59
N VAL A 13 -4.26 4.18 0.36
CA VAL A 13 -4.87 3.12 1.17
C VAL A 13 -4.09 1.80 1.03
N MET A 14 -3.66 1.45 -0.19
CA MET A 14 -2.90 0.22 -0.43
C MET A 14 -1.52 0.26 0.22
N LEU A 15 -0.81 1.39 0.11
CA LEU A 15 0.50 1.58 0.73
C LEU A 15 0.43 1.56 2.25
N SER A 16 -0.55 2.26 2.85
CA SER A 16 -0.75 2.27 4.30
C SER A 16 -1.04 0.86 4.85
N ALA A 17 -1.88 0.07 4.17
CA ALA A 17 -2.13 -1.31 4.61
C ALA A 17 -0.91 -2.23 4.46
N LEU A 18 -0.07 -1.99 3.46
CA LEU A 18 1.18 -2.73 3.28
C LEU A 18 2.20 -2.35 4.35
N GLU A 19 2.30 -1.07 4.70
CA GLU A 19 3.16 -0.56 5.77
C GLU A 19 2.79 -1.16 7.12
N GLU A 20 1.51 -1.07 7.51
CA GLU A 20 0.96 -1.67 8.74
C GLU A 20 1.21 -3.20 8.78
N ALA A 21 1.08 -3.85 7.64
CA ALA A 21 1.35 -5.28 7.50
C ALA A 21 2.84 -5.63 7.37
N SER A 22 3.76 -4.67 7.47
CA SER A 22 5.20 -4.86 7.25
C SER A 22 5.53 -5.55 5.92
N GLY A 23 4.81 -5.19 4.86
CA GLY A 23 4.93 -5.75 3.50
C GLY A 23 4.23 -7.10 3.32
N ASN A 24 3.56 -7.64 4.34
CA ASN A 24 2.85 -8.91 4.23
C ASN A 24 1.52 -8.73 3.47
N LEU A 25 1.52 -9.08 2.18
CA LEU A 25 0.34 -9.04 1.31
C LEU A 25 -0.90 -9.73 1.90
N SER A 26 -0.74 -10.85 2.61
CA SER A 26 -1.91 -11.55 3.17
C SER A 26 -2.52 -10.79 4.34
N GLN A 27 -1.68 -10.17 5.18
CA GLN A 27 -2.14 -9.35 6.30
C GLN A 27 -2.71 -8.01 5.81
N ALA A 28 -2.05 -7.34 4.87
CA ALA A 28 -2.56 -6.10 4.25
C ALA A 28 -3.94 -6.31 3.62
N ALA A 29 -4.13 -7.44 2.91
CA ALA A 29 -5.42 -7.78 2.33
C ALA A 29 -6.51 -7.98 3.39
N ARG A 30 -6.16 -8.59 4.55
CA ARG A 30 -7.08 -8.73 5.69
C ARG A 30 -7.46 -7.37 6.29
N LEU A 31 -6.50 -6.45 6.45
CA LEU A 31 -6.76 -5.08 6.92
C LEU A 31 -7.76 -4.36 6.00
N LEU A 32 -7.59 -4.52 4.69
CA LEU A 32 -8.46 -3.94 3.67
C LEU A 32 -9.76 -4.73 3.42
N LYS A 33 -9.98 -5.84 4.12
CA LYS A 33 -11.15 -6.73 3.95
C LYS A 33 -11.34 -7.19 2.50
N ILE A 34 -10.25 -7.44 1.80
CA ILE A 34 -10.23 -8.03 0.45
C ILE A 34 -9.40 -9.30 0.43
N ASN A 35 -9.55 -10.12 -0.61
CA ASN A 35 -8.66 -11.26 -0.78
C ASN A 35 -7.28 -10.81 -1.31
N ARG A 36 -6.25 -11.62 -1.05
CA ARG A 36 -4.86 -11.36 -1.48
C ARG A 36 -4.73 -11.17 -2.99
N GLY A 37 -5.52 -11.89 -3.78
CA GLY A 37 -5.50 -11.78 -5.24
C GLY A 37 -5.97 -10.42 -5.74
N LYS A 38 -7.02 -9.87 -5.12
CA LYS A 38 -7.54 -8.53 -5.41
C LYS A 38 -6.53 -7.46 -5.02
N LEU A 39 -5.88 -7.60 -3.86
CA LEU A 39 -4.79 -6.70 -3.46
C LEU A 39 -3.66 -6.72 -4.50
N ARG A 40 -3.13 -7.91 -4.84
CA ARG A 40 -2.06 -8.05 -5.84
C ARG A 40 -2.42 -7.38 -7.17
N TYR A 41 -3.63 -7.64 -7.68
CA TYR A 41 -4.11 -7.05 -8.94
C TYR A 41 -4.17 -5.52 -8.87
N ARG A 42 -4.61 -4.95 -7.74
CA ARG A 42 -4.65 -3.49 -7.55
C ARG A 42 -3.24 -2.89 -7.50
N LEU A 43 -2.32 -3.52 -6.79
CA LEU A 43 -0.91 -3.07 -6.73
C LEU A 43 -0.28 -3.07 -8.13
N GLU A 44 -0.49 -4.13 -8.91
CA GLU A 44 -0.02 -4.22 -10.30
C GLU A 44 -0.60 -3.12 -11.18
N LYS A 45 -1.91 -2.85 -11.05
CA LYS A 45 -2.58 -1.79 -11.81
C LYS A 45 -2.06 -0.39 -11.44
N LEU A 46 -1.70 -0.19 -10.17
CA LEU A 46 -1.13 1.07 -9.66
C LEU A 46 0.38 1.17 -9.88
N GLY A 47 1.02 0.14 -10.44
CA GLY A 47 2.47 0.10 -10.64
C GLY A 47 3.28 0.03 -9.33
N ILE A 48 2.65 -0.33 -8.21
CA ILE A 48 3.32 -0.44 -6.90
C ILE A 48 4.09 -1.75 -6.86
N LYS A 49 5.41 -1.66 -6.79
CA LYS A 49 6.33 -2.79 -6.67
C LYS A 49 6.71 -3.03 -5.21
N GLN A 50 7.24 -4.22 -4.96
CA GLN A 50 7.70 -4.61 -3.63
C GLN A 50 8.83 -3.70 -3.12
N ASP A 51 9.60 -3.12 -4.04
CA ASP A 51 10.68 -2.16 -3.74
C ASP A 51 10.14 -0.82 -3.19
N ASP A 52 8.94 -0.39 -3.61
CA ASP A 52 8.30 0.84 -3.12
C ASP A 52 7.93 0.72 -1.62
N ILE A 53 7.70 -0.50 -1.15
CA ILE A 53 7.39 -0.81 0.25
C ILE A 53 8.63 -0.61 1.13
N TYR A 54 9.83 -0.92 0.63
CA TYR A 54 11.08 -0.76 1.37
C TYR A 54 11.59 0.69 1.40
N ALA A 55 11.24 1.49 0.38
CA ALA A 55 11.52 2.92 0.36
C ALA A 55 10.78 3.68 1.49
N LEU A 56 9.54 3.28 1.81
CA LEU A 56 8.76 3.85 2.93
C LEU A 56 9.36 3.49 4.30
N LYS A 57 9.78 2.24 4.50
CA LYS A 57 10.45 1.81 5.75
C LYS A 57 11.73 2.58 6.04
N SER A 58 12.45 3.01 5.01
CA SER A 58 13.72 3.73 5.17
C SER A 58 13.55 5.18 5.65
N HIS A 59 12.35 5.77 5.51
CA HIS A 59 12.04 7.11 6.04
C HIS A 59 11.50 7.07 7.48
N SER A 60 10.77 6.02 7.86
CA SER A 60 10.16 5.93 9.21
C SER A 60 11.17 5.56 10.32
N ILE A 61 12.32 4.95 9.98
CA ILE A 61 13.38 4.61 10.95
C ILE A 61 14.15 5.86 11.46
N MET A 62 13.89 7.06 10.93
CA MET A 62 14.55 8.31 11.37
C MET A 62 13.70 9.16 12.34
N ASP A 63 12.47 8.76 12.66
CA ASP A 63 11.55 9.50 13.54
C ASP A 63 11.34 8.85 14.93
N GLU A 64 12.29 8.01 15.39
CA GLU A 64 12.46 7.55 16.78
C GLU A 64 13.91 7.77 17.27
#